data_AF-A0A925BLC1-F1
#
_entry.id   AF-A0A925BLC1-F1
#
_cell.length_a   1.000
_cell.length_b   1.000
_cell.length_c   1.000
_cell.angle_alpha   90.00
_cell.angle_beta   90.00
_cell.angle_gamma   90.00
#
_symmetry.space_group_name_H-M   'P 1'
#
loop_
_entity.id
_entity.type
_entity.pdbx_description
1 polymer ?
#
loop_
_entity_poly.entity_id
_entity_poly.type
_entity_poly.pdbx_seq_one_letter_code
_entity_poly.pdbx_strand_id
1 'polypeptide(L)'
;MDTDTILREFSANRLGGEPVPDDLRRLLTYRDELAERTGIELNWDKDWAPWLDHSYLRPEERADAGIAANIRAMADVSAIIAFVAQEEDGQYFGLWRGLEKLPIAKCPLIFLDNEGQFNPCVSSNFAECVLEHTWGEQRFNELRDWFRSLGITIPFDDEKTLLAREWPKRSHEAKNLHWELQERYLRESK
;
A
#
# COMPACT_ATOMS: atom_id res chain seq x y z
N MET A 1 -15.45 -15.76 9.61
CA MET A 1 -16.26 -14.54 9.44
C MET A 1 -16.86 -14.57 8.05
N ASP A 2 -18.13 -14.19 7.86
CA ASP A 2 -18.70 -14.11 6.51
C ASP A 2 -18.08 -12.94 5.72
N THR A 3 -18.10 -13.06 4.38
CA THR A 3 -17.49 -12.09 3.48
C THR A 3 -18.11 -10.70 3.60
N ASP A 4 -19.42 -10.59 3.87
CA ASP A 4 -20.10 -9.29 4.00
C ASP A 4 -19.62 -8.52 5.24
N THR A 5 -19.38 -9.24 6.33
CA THR A 5 -18.78 -8.67 7.54
C THR A 5 -17.36 -8.22 7.28
N ILE A 6 -16.54 -9.04 6.61
CA ILE A 6 -15.17 -8.65 6.20
C ILE A 6 -15.21 -7.37 5.35
N LEU A 7 -16.08 -7.29 4.35
CA LEU A 7 -16.18 -6.12 3.47
C LEU A 7 -16.60 -4.87 4.21
N ARG A 8 -17.55 -4.99 5.16
CA ARG A 8 -17.99 -3.88 6.00
C ARG A 8 -16.86 -3.39 6.90
N GLU A 9 -16.13 -4.29 7.54
CA GLU A 9 -15.00 -3.95 8.41
C GLU A 9 -13.84 -3.35 7.61
N PHE A 10 -13.49 -3.95 6.48
CA PHE A 10 -12.46 -3.42 5.58
C PHE A 10 -12.79 -2.00 5.11
N SER A 11 -14.04 -1.77 4.67
CA SER A 11 -14.52 -0.44 4.29
C SER A 11 -14.40 0.56 5.45
N ALA A 12 -14.93 0.20 6.62
CA ALA A 12 -14.95 1.08 7.79
C ALA A 12 -13.54 1.40 8.32
N ASN A 13 -12.70 0.38 8.46
CA ASN A 13 -11.41 0.47 9.14
C ASN A 13 -10.29 0.94 8.21
N ARG A 14 -10.32 0.58 6.92
CA ARG A 14 -9.22 0.87 5.99
C ARG A 14 -9.55 1.96 4.97
N LEU A 15 -10.82 2.07 4.58
CA LEU A 15 -11.25 2.94 3.48
C LEU A 15 -12.06 4.16 3.93
N GLY A 16 -12.21 4.37 5.24
CA GLY A 16 -12.99 5.49 5.79
C GLY A 16 -14.49 5.39 5.53
N GLY A 17 -15.01 4.17 5.36
CA GLY A 17 -16.41 3.89 5.03
C GLY A 17 -16.76 4.00 3.55
N GLU A 18 -15.78 4.25 2.68
CA GLU A 18 -16.00 4.24 1.22
C GLU A 18 -16.13 2.81 0.67
N PRO A 19 -16.78 2.64 -0.51
CA PRO A 19 -16.91 1.33 -1.15
C PRO A 19 -15.55 0.65 -1.38
N VAL A 20 -15.51 -0.66 -1.13
CA VAL A 20 -14.34 -1.49 -1.42
C VAL A 20 -14.17 -1.61 -2.94
N PRO A 21 -12.99 -1.29 -3.52
CA PRO A 21 -12.72 -1.51 -4.94
C PRO A 21 -13.04 -2.93 -5.39
N ASP A 22 -13.51 -3.10 -6.63
CA ASP A 22 -14.05 -4.38 -7.10
C ASP A 22 -13.02 -5.52 -7.07
N ASP A 23 -11.77 -5.23 -7.39
CA ASP A 23 -10.67 -6.19 -7.34
C ASP A 23 -10.34 -6.58 -5.88
N LEU A 24 -10.22 -5.60 -4.98
CA LEU A 24 -10.06 -5.86 -3.54
C LEU A 24 -11.23 -6.68 -2.97
N ARG A 25 -12.47 -6.38 -3.35
CA ARG A 25 -13.65 -7.15 -2.94
C ARG A 25 -13.57 -8.61 -3.37
N ARG A 26 -13.12 -8.87 -4.60
CA ARG A 26 -12.87 -10.23 -5.09
C ARG A 26 -11.74 -10.88 -4.31
N LEU A 27 -10.62 -10.19 -4.15
CA LEU A 27 -9.43 -10.73 -3.47
C LEU A 27 -9.67 -11.01 -1.98
N LEU A 28 -10.51 -10.24 -1.27
CA LEU A 28 -10.90 -10.54 0.11
C LEU A 28 -11.63 -11.90 0.25
N THR A 29 -12.33 -12.32 -0.80
CA THR A 29 -12.98 -13.64 -0.85
C THR A 29 -11.96 -14.76 -0.97
N TYR A 30 -10.83 -14.51 -1.65
CA TYR A 30 -9.75 -15.46 -1.92
C TYR A 30 -8.45 -15.10 -1.17
N ARG A 31 -8.55 -14.40 -0.04
CA ARG A 31 -7.39 -13.80 0.65
C ARG A 31 -6.35 -14.82 1.11
N ASP A 32 -6.79 -16.02 1.51
CA ASP A 32 -5.90 -17.07 1.98
C ASP A 32 -5.09 -17.61 0.79
N GLU A 33 -5.74 -17.81 -0.36
CA GLU A 33 -5.08 -18.21 -1.60
C GLU A 33 -4.19 -17.09 -2.18
N LEU A 34 -4.57 -15.81 -2.03
CA LEU A 34 -3.70 -14.68 -2.36
C LEU A 34 -2.40 -14.76 -1.55
N ALA A 35 -2.52 -14.85 -0.22
CA ALA A 35 -1.37 -14.92 0.68
C ALA A 35 -0.47 -16.12 0.36
N GLU A 36 -1.04 -17.31 0.13
CA GLU A 36 -0.27 -18.50 -0.27
C GLU A 36 0.51 -18.31 -1.59
N ARG A 37 -0.08 -17.59 -2.56
CA ARG A 37 0.52 -17.39 -3.88
C ARG A 37 1.57 -16.28 -3.89
N THR A 38 1.42 -15.25 -3.06
CA THR A 38 2.18 -14.00 -3.19
C THR A 38 2.94 -13.59 -1.94
N GLY A 39 2.58 -14.12 -0.77
CA GLY A 39 3.05 -13.61 0.52
C GLY A 39 2.38 -12.29 0.92
N ILE A 40 1.37 -11.83 0.17
CA ILE A 40 0.66 -10.57 0.45
C ILE A 40 -0.65 -10.87 1.16
N GLU A 41 -0.80 -10.32 2.36
CA GLU A 41 -1.95 -10.48 3.23
C GLU A 41 -2.79 -9.20 3.25
N LEU A 42 -4.09 -9.33 2.99
CA LEU A 42 -5.05 -8.24 3.17
C LEU A 42 -5.41 -8.11 4.65
N ASN A 43 -5.42 -6.87 5.16
CA ASN A 43 -5.72 -6.60 6.56
C ASN A 43 -6.88 -5.61 6.72
N TRP A 44 -7.83 -5.92 7.62
CA TRP A 44 -8.99 -5.07 7.95
C TRP A 44 -9.07 -4.72 9.44
N ASP A 45 -8.02 -4.98 10.20
CA ASP A 45 -7.98 -4.67 11.62
C ASP A 45 -7.98 -3.14 11.83
N LYS A 46 -8.75 -2.72 12.83
CA LYS A 46 -8.96 -1.29 13.14
C LYS A 46 -7.67 -0.59 13.57
N ASP A 47 -6.86 -1.26 14.37
CA ASP A 47 -5.66 -0.69 14.98
C ASP A 47 -4.36 -1.12 14.28
N TRP A 48 -4.48 -1.63 13.04
CA TRP A 48 -3.33 -2.08 12.26
C TRP A 48 -2.53 -0.90 11.73
N ALA A 49 -1.37 -0.70 12.34
CA ALA A 49 -0.37 0.30 12.00
C ALA A 49 1.07 -0.16 12.34
N PRO A 50 1.54 -1.31 11.83
CA PRO A 50 2.88 -1.83 12.14
C PRO A 50 4.01 -0.88 11.72
N TRP A 51 3.81 -0.04 10.71
CA TRP A 51 4.77 1.01 10.33
C TRP A 51 5.01 2.07 11.41
N LEU A 52 4.18 2.15 12.46
CA LEU A 52 4.42 3.05 13.60
C LEU A 52 5.22 2.38 14.72
N ASP A 53 5.51 1.07 14.61
CA ASP A 53 6.32 0.38 15.59
C ASP A 53 7.80 0.70 15.37
N HIS A 54 8.33 1.53 16.26
CA HIS A 54 9.75 1.87 16.31
C HIS A 54 10.45 1.24 17.52
N SER A 55 9.88 0.19 18.11
CA SER A 55 10.43 -0.46 19.31
C SER A 55 11.86 -1.01 19.11
N TYR A 56 12.25 -1.29 17.86
CA TYR A 56 13.59 -1.74 17.48
C TYR A 56 14.70 -0.67 17.67
N LEU A 57 14.37 0.62 17.74
CA LEU A 57 15.36 1.68 17.89
C LEU A 57 15.96 1.73 19.29
N ARG A 58 17.27 1.94 19.38
CA ARG A 58 17.95 2.17 20.66
C ARG A 58 17.67 3.59 21.18
N PRO A 59 17.81 3.83 22.50
CA PRO A 59 17.60 5.16 23.07
C PRO A 59 18.40 6.27 22.39
N GLU A 60 19.63 5.99 21.98
CA GLU A 60 20.51 6.95 21.31
C GLU A 60 20.00 7.29 19.90
N GLU A 61 19.45 6.31 19.18
CA GLU A 61 18.85 6.50 17.86
C GLU A 61 17.55 7.31 17.95
N ARG A 62 16.75 7.10 19.00
CA ARG A 62 15.55 7.91 19.25
C ARG A 62 15.87 9.37 19.59
N ALA A 63 17.07 9.62 20.15
CA ALA A 63 17.53 10.97 20.46
C ALA A 63 18.14 11.69 19.25
N ASP A 64 18.45 10.98 18.16
CA ASP A 64 18.91 11.60 16.93
C ASP A 64 17.78 12.40 16.27
N ALA A 65 18.02 13.69 16.04
CA ALA A 65 17.02 14.60 15.49
C ALA A 65 16.59 14.25 14.06
N GLY A 66 17.48 13.64 13.26
CA GLY A 66 17.17 13.18 11.92
C GLY A 66 16.24 11.97 11.94
N ILE A 67 16.52 11.00 12.80
CA ILE A 67 15.66 9.83 13.01
C ILE A 67 14.30 10.24 13.56
N ALA A 68 14.26 11.10 14.59
CA ALA A 68 13.00 11.59 15.15
C ALA A 68 12.16 12.36 14.11
N ALA A 69 12.79 13.19 13.28
CA ALA A 69 12.12 13.90 12.18
C ALA A 69 11.56 12.92 11.13
N ASN A 70 12.31 11.89 10.77
CA ASN A 70 11.89 10.84 9.83
C ASN A 70 10.67 10.07 10.35
N ILE A 71 10.73 9.60 11.60
CA ILE A 71 9.61 8.88 12.25
C ILE A 71 8.34 9.73 12.25
N ARG A 72 8.46 11.02 12.60
CA ARG A 72 7.32 11.93 12.63
C ARG A 72 6.76 12.17 11.23
N ALA A 73 7.61 12.39 10.23
CA ALA A 73 7.20 12.58 8.85
C ALA A 73 6.49 11.33 8.31
N MET A 74 7.05 10.15 8.54
CA MET A 74 6.46 8.88 8.12
C MET A 74 5.10 8.65 8.79
N ALA A 75 4.97 8.92 10.09
CA ALA A 75 3.70 8.81 10.80
C ALA A 75 2.61 9.71 10.20
N ASP A 76 2.96 10.96 9.87
CA ASP A 76 2.02 11.93 9.29
C ASP A 76 1.60 11.57 7.85
N VAL A 77 2.53 11.08 7.02
CA VAL A 77 2.23 10.62 5.66
C VAL A 77 1.40 9.34 5.69
N SER A 78 1.76 8.38 6.55
CA SER A 78 1.00 7.14 6.71
C SER A 78 -0.42 7.37 7.23
N ALA A 79 -0.66 8.41 8.03
CA ALA A 79 -2.00 8.75 8.53
C ALA A 79 -2.99 9.18 7.43
N ILE A 80 -2.49 9.54 6.24
CA ILE A 80 -3.32 9.93 5.09
C ILE A 80 -3.28 8.91 3.94
N ILE A 81 -2.72 7.73 4.20
CA ILE A 81 -2.76 6.56 3.31
C ILE A 81 -3.80 5.57 3.83
N ALA A 82 -4.62 5.03 2.93
CA ALA A 82 -5.47 3.89 3.23
C ALA A 82 -4.68 2.60 2.93
N PHE A 83 -3.85 2.15 3.89
CA PHE A 83 -3.14 0.87 3.77
C PHE A 83 -4.13 -0.29 3.80
N VAL A 84 -3.90 -1.31 2.98
CA VAL A 84 -4.83 -2.43 2.78
C VAL A 84 -4.17 -3.80 2.86
N ALA A 85 -2.84 -3.87 2.70
CA ALA A 85 -2.13 -5.13 2.67
C ALA A 85 -0.68 -5.01 3.15
N GLN A 86 -0.11 -6.13 3.60
CA GLN A 86 1.31 -6.30 3.89
C GLN A 86 1.90 -7.45 3.09
N GLU A 87 3.16 -7.34 2.74
CA GLU A 87 4.02 -8.46 2.33
C GLU A 87 4.78 -9.01 3.55
N GLU A 88 5.11 -10.30 3.54
CA GLU A 88 5.92 -10.98 4.57
C GLU A 88 7.24 -10.24 4.89
N ASP A 89 7.88 -9.63 3.89
CA ASP A 89 9.16 -8.92 4.02
C ASP A 89 9.04 -7.47 4.57
N GLY A 90 7.84 -7.07 4.98
CA GLY A 90 7.60 -5.78 5.65
C GLY A 90 7.26 -4.63 4.72
N GLN A 91 6.84 -4.90 3.48
CA GLN A 91 6.22 -3.90 2.60
C GLN A 91 4.75 -3.71 2.94
N TYR A 92 4.24 -2.48 2.86
CA TYR A 92 2.84 -2.17 3.09
C TYR A 92 2.22 -1.45 1.90
N PHE A 93 1.13 -1.98 1.37
CA PHE A 93 0.45 -1.45 0.19
C PHE A 93 -0.77 -0.63 0.58
N GLY A 94 -0.96 0.51 -0.09
CA GLY A 94 -2.05 1.42 0.24
C GLY A 94 -2.47 2.34 -0.88
N LEU A 95 -3.60 3.01 -0.64
CA LEU A 95 -4.18 4.00 -1.54
C LEU A 95 -3.82 5.41 -1.02
N TRP A 96 -3.10 6.18 -1.82
CA TRP A 96 -2.72 7.55 -1.49
C TRP A 96 -3.93 8.48 -1.57
N ARG A 97 -4.47 8.89 -0.42
CA ARG A 97 -5.56 9.87 -0.37
C ARG A 97 -5.03 11.30 -0.44
N GLY A 98 -3.81 11.51 0.04
CA GLY A 98 -3.16 12.81 0.11
C GLY A 98 -3.87 13.83 1.01
N LEU A 99 -3.32 15.04 1.05
CA LEU A 99 -3.84 16.13 1.89
C LEU A 99 -5.27 16.54 1.52
N GLU A 100 -5.66 16.33 0.27
CA GLU A 100 -7.00 16.63 -0.25
C GLU A 100 -8.02 15.51 0.05
N LYS A 101 -7.59 14.39 0.64
CA LYS A 101 -8.42 13.22 0.96
C LYS A 101 -9.22 12.72 -0.24
N LEU A 102 -8.51 12.45 -1.34
CA LEU A 102 -9.09 11.89 -2.56
C LEU A 102 -10.06 10.73 -2.25
N PRO A 103 -11.18 10.61 -2.98
CA PRO A 103 -12.01 9.42 -2.94
C PRO A 103 -11.19 8.18 -3.30
N ILE A 104 -11.48 7.03 -2.69
CA ILE A 104 -10.72 5.78 -2.89
C ILE A 104 -10.60 5.41 -4.36
N ALA A 105 -11.68 5.56 -5.13
CA ALA A 105 -11.71 5.26 -6.58
C ALA A 105 -10.78 6.14 -7.44
N LYS A 106 -10.20 7.21 -6.88
CA LYS A 106 -9.27 8.13 -7.56
C LYS A 106 -7.86 8.10 -6.96
N CYS A 107 -7.65 7.34 -5.90
CA CYS A 107 -6.36 7.27 -5.22
C CYS A 107 -5.37 6.44 -6.06
N PRO A 108 -4.15 6.93 -6.31
CA PRO A 108 -3.10 6.08 -6.84
C PRO A 108 -2.64 5.07 -5.78
N LEU A 109 -2.13 3.92 -6.23
CA LEU A 109 -1.51 2.92 -5.36
C LEU A 109 -0.07 3.32 -5.08
N ILE A 110 0.34 3.05 -3.85
CA ILE A 110 1.69 3.23 -3.35
C ILE A 110 2.04 2.04 -2.47
N PHE A 111 3.33 1.82 -2.24
CA PHE A 111 3.81 0.96 -1.17
C PHE A 111 4.82 1.69 -0.29
N LEU A 112 4.82 1.35 1.00
CA LEU A 112 5.86 1.69 1.96
C LEU A 112 6.83 0.50 2.01
N ASP A 113 8.09 0.72 1.67
CA ASP A 113 9.10 -0.32 1.76
C ASP A 113 9.63 -0.51 3.19
N ASN A 114 10.47 -1.53 3.38
CA ASN A 114 11.06 -1.86 4.67
C ASN A 114 12.14 -0.87 5.14
N GLU A 115 12.53 0.09 4.30
CA GLU A 115 13.41 1.21 4.66
C GLU A 115 12.63 2.47 5.08
N GLY A 116 11.28 2.41 5.07
CA GLY A 116 10.43 3.54 5.42
C GLY A 116 10.24 4.54 4.28
N GLN A 117 10.47 4.14 3.03
CA GLN A 117 10.25 5.00 1.86
C GLN A 117 8.91 4.71 1.18
N PHE A 118 8.23 5.78 0.78
CA PHE A 118 7.00 5.69 -0.01
C PHE A 118 7.33 5.64 -1.49
N ASN A 119 6.86 4.60 -2.17
CA ASN A 119 7.10 4.35 -3.58
C ASN A 119 5.78 4.29 -4.35
N PRO A 120 5.70 4.91 -5.54
CA PRO A 120 4.51 4.83 -6.38
C PRO A 120 4.38 3.44 -7.01
N CYS A 121 3.13 3.03 -7.30
CA CYS A 121 2.84 1.91 -8.19
C CYS A 121 2.34 2.44 -9.54
N VAL A 122 2.74 1.80 -10.65
CA VAL A 122 2.23 2.14 -11.99
C VAL A 122 0.82 1.57 -12.22
N SER A 123 0.45 0.60 -11.38
CA SER A 123 -0.81 -0.13 -11.41
C SER A 123 -2.05 0.74 -11.17
N SER A 124 -3.15 0.40 -11.86
CA SER A 124 -4.43 1.09 -11.76
C SER A 124 -5.38 0.49 -10.71
N ASN A 125 -5.11 -0.72 -10.25
CA ASN A 125 -5.85 -1.41 -9.21
C ASN A 125 -4.90 -2.32 -8.39
N PHE A 126 -5.38 -2.83 -7.26
CA PHE A 126 -4.56 -3.59 -6.32
C PHE A 126 -4.09 -4.93 -6.91
N ALA A 127 -4.92 -5.61 -7.71
CA ALA A 127 -4.49 -6.85 -8.40
C ALA A 127 -3.32 -6.60 -9.38
N GLU A 128 -3.37 -5.50 -10.14
CA GLU A 128 -2.24 -5.08 -10.97
C GLU A 128 -1.01 -4.74 -10.11
N CYS A 129 -1.19 -4.11 -8.94
CA CYS A 129 -0.09 -3.80 -8.01
C CYS A 129 0.59 -5.05 -7.48
N VAL A 130 -0.17 -6.11 -7.21
CA VAL A 130 0.39 -7.41 -6.85
C VAL A 130 1.20 -8.02 -8.00
N LEU A 131 0.75 -7.87 -9.26
CA LEU A 131 1.53 -8.30 -10.44
C LEU A 131 2.83 -7.49 -10.60
N GLU A 132 2.78 -6.19 -10.34
CA GLU A 132 3.96 -5.29 -10.38
C GLU A 132 5.06 -5.73 -9.40
N HIS A 133 4.69 -6.37 -8.28
CA HIS A 133 5.61 -6.88 -7.26
C HIS A 133 5.92 -8.37 -7.41
N THR A 134 5.45 -9.00 -8.49
CA THR A 134 5.71 -10.41 -8.77
C THR A 134 6.92 -10.57 -9.67
N TRP A 135 7.94 -11.27 -9.18
CA TRP A 135 9.16 -11.53 -9.94
C TRP A 135 9.08 -12.81 -10.76
N GLY A 136 9.38 -12.68 -12.05
CA GLY A 136 9.54 -13.79 -12.99
C GLY A 136 8.32 -14.04 -13.89
N GLU A 137 8.57 -14.17 -15.19
CA GLU A 137 7.56 -14.29 -16.24
C GLU A 137 6.55 -15.42 -16.00
N GLN A 138 7.03 -16.59 -15.55
CA GLN A 138 6.14 -17.71 -15.25
C GLN A 138 5.16 -17.38 -14.12
N ARG A 139 5.67 -16.85 -13.00
CA ARG A 139 4.85 -16.52 -11.82
C ARG A 139 3.87 -15.39 -12.14
N PHE A 140 4.33 -14.38 -12.88
CA PHE A 140 3.49 -13.30 -13.39
C PHE A 140 2.31 -13.85 -14.21
N ASN A 141 2.58 -14.72 -15.19
CA ASN A 141 1.56 -15.28 -16.06
C ASN A 141 0.54 -16.13 -15.29
N GLU A 142 1.03 -17.01 -14.40
CA GLU A 142 0.18 -17.84 -13.53
C GLU A 142 -0.73 -16.98 -12.65
N LEU A 143 -0.18 -15.92 -12.04
CA LEU A 143 -0.93 -15.03 -11.16
C LEU A 143 -1.94 -14.15 -11.93
N ARG A 144 -1.56 -13.66 -13.10
CA ARG A 144 -2.45 -12.91 -14.00
C ARG A 144 -3.64 -13.76 -14.42
N ASP A 145 -3.39 -15.00 -14.82
CA ASP A 145 -4.45 -15.92 -15.26
C ASP A 145 -5.36 -16.30 -14.10
N TRP A 146 -4.81 -16.46 -12.90
CA TRP A 146 -5.60 -16.60 -11.69
C TRP A 146 -6.50 -15.38 -11.45
N PHE A 147 -5.97 -14.15 -11.46
CA PHE A 147 -6.79 -12.93 -11.32
C PHE A 147 -7.90 -12.84 -12.36
N ARG A 148 -7.60 -13.15 -13.63
CA ARG A 148 -8.60 -13.21 -14.70
C ARG A 148 -9.68 -14.26 -14.42
N SER A 149 -9.31 -15.43 -13.89
CA SER A 149 -10.27 -16.48 -13.49
C SER A 149 -11.21 -16.04 -12.36
N LEU A 150 -10.78 -15.11 -11.49
CA LEU A 150 -11.61 -14.48 -10.46
C LEU A 150 -12.54 -13.39 -11.03
N GLY A 151 -12.46 -13.11 -12.33
CA GLY A 151 -13.20 -12.04 -13.01
C GLY A 151 -12.61 -10.65 -12.77
N ILE A 152 -11.32 -10.54 -12.44
CA ILE A 152 -10.59 -9.27 -12.37
C ILE A 152 -10.04 -8.95 -13.76
N THR A 153 -10.30 -7.74 -14.25
CA THR A 153 -9.81 -7.30 -15.56
C THR A 153 -8.33 -6.96 -15.48
N ILE A 154 -7.49 -7.77 -16.14
CA ILE A 154 -6.07 -7.47 -16.39
C ILE A 154 -5.86 -7.29 -17.90
N PRO A 155 -5.72 -6.04 -18.40
CA PRO A 155 -5.80 -5.73 -19.83
C PRO A 155 -4.47 -5.87 -20.58
N PHE A 156 -3.48 -6.53 -19.98
CA PHE A 156 -2.15 -6.75 -20.56
C PHE A 156 -1.72 -8.21 -20.38
N ASP A 157 -0.80 -8.65 -21.22
CA ASP A 157 -0.33 -10.04 -21.25
C ASP A 157 1.11 -10.21 -20.75
N ASP A 158 1.84 -9.15 -20.48
CA ASP A 158 3.20 -9.28 -19.95
C ASP A 158 3.57 -8.15 -19.00
N GLU A 159 4.57 -8.42 -18.17
CA GLU A 159 5.13 -7.48 -17.20
C GLU A 159 5.64 -6.21 -17.87
N LYS A 160 6.22 -6.31 -19.06
CA LYS A 160 6.77 -5.16 -19.79
C LYS A 160 5.67 -4.16 -20.16
N THR A 161 4.50 -4.66 -20.55
CA THR A 161 3.33 -3.85 -20.89
C THR A 161 2.78 -3.14 -19.66
N LEU A 162 2.80 -3.78 -18.49
CA LEU A 162 2.45 -3.15 -17.22
C LEU A 162 3.44 -2.04 -16.87
N LEU A 163 4.74 -2.33 -16.89
CA LEU A 163 5.81 -1.41 -16.49
C LEU A 163 6.06 -0.27 -17.48
N ALA A 164 5.62 -0.40 -18.74
CA ALA A 164 5.73 0.66 -19.76
C ALA A 164 4.64 1.75 -19.64
N ARG A 165 3.70 1.61 -18.70
CA ARG A 165 2.62 2.59 -18.51
C ARG A 165 3.13 3.91 -17.93
N GLU A 166 2.35 4.95 -18.18
CA GLU A 166 2.56 6.23 -17.48
C GLU A 166 2.19 6.09 -16.01
N TRP A 167 3.02 6.68 -15.14
CA TRP A 167 2.72 6.75 -13.72
C TRP A 167 1.39 7.48 -13.47
N PRO A 168 0.52 6.95 -12.60
CA PRO A 168 -0.70 7.65 -12.20
C PRO A 168 -0.38 9.05 -11.72
N LYS A 169 -1.24 10.02 -12.06
CA LYS A 169 -1.11 11.38 -11.53
C LYS A 169 -1.06 11.32 -10.01
N ARG A 170 -0.20 12.15 -9.40
CA ARG A 170 -0.08 12.29 -7.94
C ARG A 170 0.52 11.09 -7.20
N SER A 171 0.90 10.02 -7.90
CA SER A 171 1.53 8.82 -7.31
C SER A 171 2.82 9.11 -6.51
N HIS A 172 3.54 10.16 -6.90
CA HIS A 172 4.79 10.57 -6.25
C HIS A 172 4.60 11.56 -5.09
N GLU A 173 3.37 12.05 -4.85
CA GLU A 173 3.11 13.05 -3.80
C GLU A 173 3.41 12.53 -2.39
N ALA A 174 3.19 11.24 -2.12
CA ALA A 174 3.51 10.64 -0.82
C ALA A 174 5.01 10.76 -0.50
N LYS A 175 5.86 10.40 -1.46
CA LYS A 175 7.31 10.51 -1.35
C LYS A 175 7.77 11.96 -1.17
N ASN A 176 7.21 12.87 -1.97
CA ASN A 176 7.56 14.29 -1.91
C ASN A 176 7.14 14.90 -0.56
N LEU A 177 5.93 14.60 -0.09
CA LEU A 177 5.44 15.09 1.19
C LEU A 177 6.27 14.55 2.36
N HIS A 178 6.67 13.27 2.31
CA HIS A 178 7.55 12.69 3.32
C HIS A 178 8.86 13.48 3.45
N TRP A 179 9.53 13.74 2.32
CA TRP A 179 10.75 14.55 2.28
C TRP A 179 10.52 15.95 2.85
N GLU A 180 9.48 16.64 2.40
CA GLU A 180 9.15 18.01 2.84
C GLU A 180 8.92 18.09 4.36
N LEU A 181 8.18 17.12 4.91
CA LEU A 181 7.90 17.05 6.35
C LEU A 181 9.15 16.72 7.15
N GLN A 182 9.97 15.77 6.68
CA GLN A 182 11.22 15.41 7.35
C GLN A 182 12.17 16.62 7.44
N GLU A 183 12.39 17.34 6.34
CA GLU A 183 13.22 18.54 6.34
C GLU A 183 12.67 19.65 7.23
N ARG A 184 11.35 19.80 7.27
CA ARG A 184 10.68 20.74 8.15
C ARG A 184 10.92 20.38 9.63
N TYR A 185 10.68 19.13 10.01
CA TYR A 185 10.84 18.67 11.40
C TYR A 185 12.29 18.71 11.86
N LEU A 186 13.23 18.43 10.97
CA LEU A 186 14.65 18.57 11.26
C LEU A 186 15.04 20.03 11.53
N ARG A 187 14.44 20.99 10.81
CA ARG A 187 14.65 22.43 11.07
C ARG A 187 14.02 22.90 12.37
N GLU A 188 12.86 22.36 12.74
CA GLU A 188 12.17 22.68 14.01
C GLU A 188 12.92 22.13 15.24
N SER A 189 13.83 21.17 15.05
CA SER A 189 14.59 20.50 16.12
C SER A 189 15.97 21.13 16.40
N LYS A 190 16.34 22.19 15.67
CA LYS A 190 17.60 22.95 15.82
C LYS A 190 17.37 24.26 16.57
#